data_AF-A0A965FK67-F1
#
_entry.id   AF-A0A965FK67-F1
#
_cell.length_a   1.000
_cell.length_b   1.000
_cell.length_c   1.000
_cell.angle_alpha   90.00
_cell.angle_beta   90.00
_cell.angle_gamma   90.00
#
_symmetry.space_group_name_H-M   'P 1'
#
loop_
_entity.id
_entity.type
_entity.pdbx_description
1 polymer ?
#
loop_
_entity_poly.entity_id
_entity_poly.type
_entity_poly.pdbx_seq_one_letter_code
_entity_poly.pdbx_strand_id
1 'polypeptide(L)'
;GKLFEHNLALLRSLGLLSRYSLHDGSLPLLIGLSRKRFIGELTGKAIAERDPGSIGGALAAASLGASMLRVHNVAATVDALKVYGALMEKKHA
;
A
#
# COMPACT_ATOMS: atom_id res chain seq x y z
N GLY A 1 5.83 -6.69 -18.22
CA GLY A 1 5.30 -5.90 -17.10
C GLY A 1 3.80 -6.15 -16.96
N LYS A 2 3.24 -6.02 -15.76
CA LYS A 2 1.79 -6.17 -15.52
C LYS A 2 1.02 -5.01 -16.16
N LEU A 3 -0.10 -5.29 -16.83
CA LEU A 3 -1.01 -4.27 -17.35
C LEU A 3 -1.67 -3.50 -16.19
N PHE A 4 -2.30 -2.36 -16.50
CA PHE A 4 -3.04 -1.56 -15.51
C PHE A 4 -4.08 -2.43 -14.78
N GLU A 5 -4.91 -3.16 -15.53
CA GLU A 5 -5.94 -4.05 -14.97
C GLU A 5 -5.36 -5.17 -14.09
N HIS A 6 -4.19 -5.71 -14.44
CA HIS A 6 -3.52 -6.71 -13.62
C HIS A 6 -3.06 -6.14 -12.28
N ASN A 7 -2.55 -4.89 -12.26
CA ASN A 7 -2.17 -4.24 -11.01
C ASN A 7 -3.42 -3.92 -10.17
N LEU A 8 -4.49 -3.43 -10.80
CA LEU A 8 -5.73 -3.14 -10.09
C LEU A 8 -6.34 -4.40 -9.45
N ALA A 9 -6.38 -5.51 -10.19
CA ALA A 9 -6.87 -6.79 -9.69
C ALA A 9 -6.05 -7.28 -8.48
N LEU A 10 -4.72 -7.24 -8.56
CA LEU A 10 -3.86 -7.64 -7.44
C LEU A 10 -4.07 -6.76 -6.20
N LEU A 11 -4.22 -5.45 -6.39
CA LEU A 11 -4.38 -4.50 -5.29
C LEU A 11 -5.74 -4.61 -4.60
N ARG A 12 -6.81 -4.89 -5.36
CA ARG A 12 -8.14 -5.19 -4.81
C ARG A 12 -8.14 -6.49 -4.00
N SER A 13 -7.30 -7.44 -4.37
CA SER A 13 -7.18 -8.73 -3.70
C SER A 13 -6.21 -8.75 -2.52
N LEU A 14 -5.63 -7.62 -2.10
CA LEU A 14 -4.63 -7.60 -1.02
C LEU A 14 -5.13 -8.22 0.28
N GLY A 15 -6.37 -7.96 0.67
CA GLY A 15 -6.94 -8.55 1.90
C GLY A 15 -7.13 -10.07 1.83
N LEU A 16 -7.23 -10.65 0.62
CA LEU A 16 -7.21 -12.10 0.42
C LEU A 16 -5.77 -12.63 0.43
N LEU A 17 -4.88 -11.95 -0.28
CA LEU A 17 -3.46 -12.30 -0.36
C LEU A 17 -2.78 -12.24 1.01
N SER A 18 -3.17 -11.31 1.89
CA SER A 18 -2.58 -11.15 3.22
C SER A 18 -2.89 -12.32 4.16
N ARG A 19 -3.90 -13.10 3.81
CA ARG A 19 -4.32 -14.32 4.52
C ARG A 19 -3.72 -15.58 3.91
N TYR A 20 -2.96 -15.43 2.82
CA TYR A 20 -2.34 -16.56 2.17
C TYR A 20 -1.24 -17.14 3.06
N SER A 21 -1.32 -18.44 3.30
CA SER A 21 -0.44 -19.19 4.18
C SER A 21 0.29 -20.23 3.33
N LEU A 22 1.60 -20.34 3.51
CA LEU A 22 2.39 -21.43 2.95
C LEU A 22 3.11 -22.11 4.10
N HIS A 23 2.95 -23.42 4.21
CA HIS A 23 3.30 -24.16 5.42
C HIS A 23 2.53 -23.57 6.63
N ASP A 24 2.85 -24.01 7.83
CA ASP A 24 2.20 -23.73 9.11
C ASP A 24 2.06 -22.24 9.54
N GLY A 25 2.25 -21.26 8.64
CA GLY A 25 2.06 -19.84 8.93
C GLY A 25 1.76 -18.93 7.74
N SER A 26 1.16 -17.76 8.05
CA SER A 26 0.89 -16.69 7.09
C SER A 26 2.19 -16.05 6.61
N LEU A 27 2.29 -15.76 5.31
CA LEU A 27 3.46 -15.07 4.76
C LEU A 27 3.31 -13.55 4.84
N PRO A 28 4.33 -12.81 5.34
CA PRO A 28 4.27 -11.36 5.38
C PRO A 28 4.26 -10.78 3.96
N LEU A 29 3.35 -9.84 3.70
CA LEU A 29 3.22 -9.20 2.39
C LEU A 29 4.04 -7.91 2.29
N LEU A 30 4.90 -7.82 1.28
CA LEU A 30 5.58 -6.58 0.89
C LEU A 30 4.89 -5.96 -0.33
N ILE A 31 4.43 -4.72 -0.20
CA ILE A 31 3.78 -3.96 -1.27
C ILE A 31 4.63 -2.75 -1.67
N GLY A 32 4.88 -2.60 -2.97
CA GLY A 32 5.66 -1.49 -3.52
C GLY A 32 4.90 -0.75 -4.61
N LEU A 33 4.13 0.28 -4.23
CA LEU A 33 3.37 1.12 -5.16
C LEU A 33 4.06 2.44 -5.52
N SER A 34 5.05 2.84 -4.72
CA SER A 34 5.59 4.19 -4.76
C SER A 34 6.13 4.58 -6.14
N ARG A 35 5.64 5.73 -6.64
CA ARG A 35 5.97 6.37 -7.93
C ARG A 35 5.72 5.53 -9.18
N LYS A 36 5.08 4.35 -9.07
CA LYS A 36 4.79 3.48 -10.20
C LYS A 36 3.89 4.16 -11.24
N ARG A 37 4.01 3.71 -12.49
CA ARG A 37 3.16 4.15 -13.61
C ARG A 37 1.66 4.11 -13.28
N PHE A 38 1.22 3.04 -12.61
CA PHE A 38 -0.16 2.86 -12.12
C PHE A 38 -0.69 4.08 -11.34
N ILE A 39 0.13 4.69 -10.47
CA ILE A 39 -0.26 5.90 -9.73
C ILE A 39 -0.48 7.08 -10.68
N GLY A 40 0.40 7.25 -11.66
CA GLY A 40 0.25 8.29 -12.68
C GLY A 40 -0.98 8.09 -13.57
N GLU A 41 -1.28 6.85 -13.94
CA GLU A 41 -2.48 6.50 -14.72
C GLU A 41 -3.77 6.83 -13.95
N LEU A 42 -3.79 6.63 -12.63
CA LEU A 42 -4.95 6.96 -11.79
C LEU A 42 -5.10 8.45 -11.49
N THR A 43 -3.99 9.18 -11.35
CA THR A 43 -4.00 10.57 -10.84
C THR A 43 -3.74 11.63 -11.91
N GLY A 44 -3.35 11.22 -13.12
CA GLY A 44 -2.90 12.13 -14.18
C GLY A 44 -1.55 12.80 -13.90
N LYS A 45 -0.80 12.34 -12.89
CA LYS A 45 0.44 12.99 -12.41
C LYS A 45 1.73 12.41 -13.01
N ALA A 46 2.65 13.32 -13.35
CA ALA A 46 4.03 12.98 -13.73
C ALA A 46 4.79 12.36 -12.55
N ILE A 47 5.88 11.64 -12.81
CA ILE A 47 6.59 10.84 -11.80
C ILE A 47 7.01 11.64 -10.55
N ALA A 48 7.42 12.89 -10.73
CA ALA A 48 7.85 13.79 -9.65
C ALA A 48 6.70 14.18 -8.70
N GLU A 49 5.45 14.12 -9.18
CA GLU A 49 4.25 14.52 -8.44
C GLU A 49 3.47 13.32 -7.89
N ARG A 50 4.01 12.10 -7.98
CA ARG A 50 3.29 10.87 -7.57
C ARG A 50 3.34 10.56 -6.08
N ASP A 51 4.08 11.33 -5.28
CA ASP A 51 4.22 11.04 -3.85
C ASP A 51 2.86 11.05 -3.11
N PRO A 52 1.96 12.02 -3.30
CA PRO A 52 0.64 12.00 -2.66
C PRO A 52 -0.18 10.74 -2.99
N GLY A 53 -0.29 10.38 -4.27
CA GLY A 53 -0.99 9.16 -4.69
C GLY A 53 -0.29 7.88 -4.22
N SER A 54 1.03 7.89 -4.13
CA SER A 54 1.83 6.77 -3.59
C SER A 54 1.56 6.56 -2.10
N ILE A 55 1.45 7.63 -1.32
CA ILE A 55 1.14 7.58 0.11
C ILE A 55 -0.29 7.06 0.30
N GLY A 56 -1.26 7.55 -0.48
CA GLY A 56 -2.63 7.02 -0.45
C GLY A 56 -2.68 5.51 -0.74
N GLY A 57 -1.94 5.04 -1.75
CA GLY A 57 -1.81 3.61 -2.03
C GLY A 57 -1.12 2.82 -0.92
N ALA A 58 -0.13 3.41 -0.26
CA ALA A 58 0.58 2.79 0.87
C ALA A 58 -0.33 2.62 2.10
N LEU A 59 -1.13 3.64 2.43
CA LEU A 59 -2.13 3.57 3.52
C LEU A 59 -3.20 2.51 3.22
N ALA A 60 -3.72 2.47 1.99
CA ALA A 60 -4.66 1.45 1.57
C ALA A 60 -4.05 0.04 1.70
N ALA A 61 -2.81 -0.15 1.25
CA ALA A 61 -2.11 -1.43 1.38
C ALA A 61 -1.92 -1.83 2.86
N ALA A 62 -1.53 -0.90 3.73
CA ALA A 62 -1.42 -1.15 5.18
C ALA A 62 -2.77 -1.58 5.78
N SER A 63 -3.87 -0.88 5.44
CA SER A 63 -5.21 -1.23 5.90
C SER A 63 -5.70 -2.60 5.42
N LEU A 64 -5.17 -3.09 4.29
CA LEU A 64 -5.51 -4.36 3.67
C LEU A 64 -4.54 -5.48 4.05
N GLY A 65 -3.71 -5.29 5.08
CA GLY A 65 -2.86 -6.34 5.64
C GLY A 65 -1.47 -6.45 5.02
N ALA A 66 -0.98 -5.42 4.32
CA ALA A 66 0.44 -5.37 3.97
C ALA A 66 1.31 -5.27 5.23
N SER A 67 2.26 -6.20 5.37
CA SER A 67 3.20 -6.23 6.50
C SER A 67 4.39 -5.29 6.28
N MET A 68 4.72 -4.99 5.02
CA MET A 68 5.84 -4.13 4.66
C MET A 68 5.52 -3.27 3.43
N LEU A 69 6.01 -2.03 3.44
CA LEU A 69 5.84 -1.08 2.35
C LEU A 69 7.19 -0.66 1.77
N ARG A 70 7.38 -0.83 0.46
CA ARG A 70 8.56 -0.32 -0.26
C ARG A 70 8.25 1.04 -0.88
N VAL A 71 8.86 2.09 -0.34
CA VAL A 71 8.59 3.48 -0.71
C VAL A 71 9.84 4.28 -1.07
N HIS A 72 9.67 5.34 -1.86
CA HIS A 72 10.74 6.31 -2.17
C HIS A 72 10.78 7.46 -1.15
N ASN A 73 9.61 8.00 -0.78
CA ASN A 73 9.51 9.08 0.21
C ASN A 73 9.18 8.49 1.58
N VAL A 74 10.23 8.12 2.31
CA VAL A 74 10.12 7.46 3.62
C VAL A 74 9.48 8.39 4.65
N ALA A 75 9.98 9.62 4.79
CA ALA A 75 9.52 10.57 5.79
C ALA A 75 8.00 10.81 5.69
N ALA A 76 7.51 11.17 4.51
CA ALA A 76 6.08 11.44 4.32
C ALA A 76 5.19 10.20 4.52
N THR A 77 5.69 9.01 4.16
CA THR A 77 4.95 7.75 4.37
C THR A 77 4.87 7.41 5.86
N VAL A 78 5.97 7.58 6.60
CA VAL A 78 6.01 7.36 8.06
C VAL A 78 5.05 8.30 8.77
N ASP A 79 5.04 9.59 8.43
CA ASP A 79 4.12 10.56 9.04
C ASP A 79 2.66 10.21 8.77
N ALA A 80 2.34 9.84 7.52
CA ALA A 80 1.00 9.37 7.17
C ALA A 80 0.60 8.11 7.95
N LEU A 81 1.50 7.14 8.11
CA LEU A 81 1.25 5.91 8.88
C LEU A 81 1.07 6.18 10.38
N LYS A 82 1.81 7.13 10.97
CA LYS A 82 1.64 7.52 12.37
C LYS A 82 0.24 8.09 12.62
N VAL A 83 -0.20 9.03 11.77
CA VAL A 83 -1.55 9.60 11.85
C VAL A 83 -2.61 8.52 11.65
N TYR A 84 -2.45 7.69 10.61
CA TYR A 84 -3.35 6.59 10.34
C TYR A 84 -3.44 5.62 11.53
N GLY A 85 -2.31 5.20 12.09
CA GLY A 85 -2.26 4.30 13.25
C GLY A 85 -2.98 4.89 14.47
N ALA A 86 -2.70 6.14 14.81
CA ALA A 86 -3.34 6.83 15.94
C ALA A 86 -4.88 6.91 15.81
N LEU A 87 -5.42 6.95 14.58
CA LEU A 87 -6.86 6.95 14.31
C LEU A 87 -7.48 5.55 14.35
N MET A 88 -6.71 4.50 14.04
CA MET A 88 -7.18 3.12 13.96
C MET A 88 -7.01 2.34 15.28
N GLU A 89 -6.17 2.83 16.20
CA GLU A 89 -6.06 2.27 17.54
C GLU A 89 -7.42 2.33 18.25
N LYS A 90 -8.00 1.15 18.52
CA LYS A 90 -9.14 1.05 19.44
C LYS A 90 -8.63 1.37 20.83
N LYS A 91 -8.94 2.56 21.36
CA LYS A 91 -8.84 2.78 22.80
C LYS A 91 -9.72 1.73 23.49
N HIS A 92 -9.12 0.94 24.37
CA HIS A 92 -9.87 0.16 25.35
C HIS A 92 -10.69 1.17 26.17
N ALA A 93 -12.00 1.19 25.93
CA ALA A 93 -12.98 1.85 26.79
C ALA A 93 -13.44 0.84 27.84
#